data_AF-A0A423JXB9-F1
#
_entry.id   AF-A0A423JXB9-F1
#
_cell.length_a   1.000
_cell.length_b   1.000
_cell.length_c   1.000
_cell.angle_alpha   90.00
_cell.angle_beta   90.00
_cell.angle_gamma   90.00
#
_symmetry.space_group_name_H-M   'P 1'
#
loop_
_entity.id
_entity.type
_entity.pdbx_description
1 polymer ?
#
loop_
_entity_poly.entity_id
_entity_poly.type
_entity_poly.pdbx_seq_one_letter_code
_entity_poly.pdbx_strand_id
1 'polypeptide(L)'
;MTAQNFRRWQVGDVLITRIVETAPVVSPVSLMFPEDDDSLIAPHLDWLKPHFLDANGQMLVAWQCFVVETPDRRIMVDTCIGNDRKRYFDIFNDMHNPFLEDLRSAGYPPESIDTVLCTHLHYDHVGWNTRLVDGKWIPTFPNARYLFGQVEWEYMLGLAESGDWHHAGHVPDCLLPIMEAGLADLIDTDFEVCPQIRLLSTPGHTPGHVSIHIESQGQVAVITGDIMHHPVQMAIPDKQCAFDHDKAQACCTRRTFLTRYQDSDALVIGSHFPEPTAGHVFSDQSAWRFEGQVNDSQITTRGEPDVTKAANANEQLVLDFFTTLSTGDLVKLGTFIDADTTWTPMIENVPGAGTHTGKAICEEFLAPVRGLFVDGDPKVHVDSIVSSGDKVMCETRGVGKLRNGRSYNNLYAWAFLIRDGRIKAIREYMDSHYVMVNLMDGQS
;
A
#
# COMPACT_ATOMS: atom_id res chain seq x y z
N MET A 1 13.17 5.10 6.52
CA MET A 1 12.32 4.24 5.68
C MET A 1 11.41 3.45 6.59
N THR A 2 10.11 3.73 6.58
CA THR A 2 9.12 2.83 7.17
C THR A 2 8.64 1.92 6.05
N ALA A 3 8.70 0.60 6.23
CA ALA A 3 8.26 -0.41 5.25
C ALA A 3 6.78 -0.29 4.83
N GLN A 4 6.05 0.70 5.36
CA GLN A 4 4.63 0.98 5.11
C GLN A 4 4.36 1.83 3.87
N ASN A 5 5.37 2.45 3.23
CA ASN A 5 5.14 3.45 2.18
C ASN A 5 4.95 2.86 0.77
N PHE A 6 5.30 1.59 0.55
CA PHE A 6 5.27 0.98 -0.78
C PHE A 6 4.57 -0.37 -0.78
N ARG A 7 3.70 -0.58 -1.78
CA ARG A 7 3.14 -1.89 -2.13
C ARG A 7 3.36 -2.14 -3.61
N ARG A 8 3.52 -3.40 -4.00
CA ARG A 8 3.64 -3.79 -5.40
C ARG A 8 2.66 -4.90 -5.76
N TRP A 9 2.18 -4.86 -7.00
CA TRP A 9 1.34 -5.89 -7.59
C TRP A 9 1.84 -6.21 -8.99
N GLN A 10 1.95 -7.50 -9.30
CA GLN A 10 2.30 -7.97 -10.63
C GLN A 10 1.02 -8.37 -11.39
N VAL A 11 0.84 -7.83 -12.60
CA VAL A 11 -0.27 -8.12 -13.51
C VAL A 11 0.32 -8.54 -14.85
N GLY A 12 0.45 -9.84 -15.09
CA GLY A 12 1.21 -10.38 -16.21
C GLY A 12 2.63 -9.82 -16.22
N ASP A 13 2.99 -9.10 -17.29
CA ASP A 13 4.29 -8.44 -17.44
C ASP A 13 4.34 -6.99 -16.90
N VAL A 14 3.27 -6.50 -16.26
CA VAL A 14 3.15 -5.14 -15.73
C VAL A 14 3.33 -5.12 -14.21
N LEU A 15 4.25 -4.29 -13.71
CA LEU A 15 4.46 -4.06 -12.29
C LEU A 15 3.80 -2.74 -11.87
N ILE A 16 2.94 -2.79 -10.87
CA ILE A 16 2.29 -1.61 -10.29
C ILE A 16 2.90 -1.38 -8.91
N THR A 17 3.46 -0.20 -8.65
CA THR A 17 3.99 0.21 -7.34
C THR A 17 3.19 1.37 -6.79
N ARG A 18 2.59 1.20 -5.61
CA ARG A 18 1.97 2.26 -4.82
C ARG A 18 3.04 3.11 -4.12
N ILE A 19 2.90 4.42 -4.20
CA ILE A 19 3.71 5.40 -3.47
C ILE A 19 2.76 6.27 -2.66
N VAL A 20 2.90 6.26 -1.33
CA VAL A 20 2.05 7.02 -0.41
C VAL A 20 2.67 8.39 -0.14
N GLU A 21 1.92 9.47 -0.34
CA GLU A 21 2.39 10.82 0.01
C GLU A 21 2.13 11.15 1.48
N THR A 22 0.93 10.85 1.96
CA THR A 22 0.54 11.13 3.35
C THR A 22 0.00 9.86 4.02
N ALA A 23 0.25 9.72 5.32
CA ALA A 23 -0.42 8.71 6.11
C ALA A 23 -1.96 8.84 5.94
N PRO A 24 -2.72 7.73 6.04
CA PRO A 24 -4.17 7.79 5.96
C PRO A 24 -4.76 8.80 6.95
N VAL A 25 -5.65 9.65 6.47
CA VAL A 25 -6.31 10.68 7.26
C VAL A 25 -7.67 10.19 7.70
N VAL A 26 -8.02 10.50 8.95
CA VAL A 26 -9.36 10.25 9.46
C VAL A 26 -10.34 11.24 8.81
N SER A 27 -11.35 10.69 8.14
CA SER A 27 -12.43 11.44 7.49
C SER A 27 -13.77 11.07 8.10
N PRO A 28 -14.57 12.04 8.60
CA PRO A 28 -15.93 11.76 9.04
C PRO A 28 -16.81 11.40 7.83
N VAL A 29 -17.87 10.60 8.06
CA VAL A 29 -18.86 10.23 7.03
C VAL A 29 -19.46 11.46 6.37
N SER A 30 -19.74 12.50 7.16
CA SER A 30 -20.33 13.76 6.71
C SER A 30 -19.47 14.55 5.73
N LEU A 31 -18.17 14.26 5.62
CA LEU A 31 -17.33 14.91 4.61
C LEU A 31 -17.69 14.41 3.20
N MET A 32 -17.92 13.10 3.05
CA MET A 32 -18.32 12.49 1.78
C MET A 32 -19.84 12.56 1.56
N PHE A 33 -20.62 12.46 2.64
CA PHE A 33 -22.07 12.38 2.63
C PHE A 33 -22.67 13.40 3.63
N PRO A 34 -22.78 14.70 3.25
CA PRO A 34 -23.09 15.78 4.20
C PRO A 34 -24.42 15.68 4.95
N GLU A 35 -25.35 14.86 4.47
CA GLU A 35 -26.65 14.62 5.10
C GLU A 35 -26.69 13.36 5.98
N ASP A 36 -25.56 12.68 6.15
CA ASP A 36 -25.47 11.39 6.83
C ASP A 36 -24.46 11.42 7.99
N ASP A 37 -24.62 10.43 8.87
CA ASP A 37 -23.75 10.16 10.00
C ASP A 37 -23.22 8.71 9.96
N ASP A 38 -22.55 8.29 11.03
CA ASP A 38 -21.93 6.97 11.13
C ASP A 38 -22.94 5.80 10.97
N SER A 39 -24.25 6.06 11.10
CA SER A 39 -25.28 5.03 10.85
C SER A 39 -25.32 4.56 9.39
N LEU A 40 -24.85 5.38 8.44
CA LEU A 40 -24.76 5.02 7.03
C LEU A 40 -23.79 3.85 6.80
N ILE A 41 -22.68 3.81 7.56
CA ILE A 41 -21.63 2.80 7.41
C ILE A 41 -21.72 1.68 8.45
N ALA A 42 -22.53 1.86 9.50
CA ALA A 42 -22.72 0.90 10.58
C ALA A 42 -23.07 -0.54 10.11
N PRO A 43 -23.87 -0.77 9.05
CA PRO A 43 -24.15 -2.12 8.53
C PRO A 43 -22.93 -2.83 7.90
N HIS A 44 -21.82 -2.12 7.69
CA HIS A 44 -20.66 -2.58 6.94
C HIS A 44 -19.39 -2.72 7.80
N LEU A 45 -19.50 -2.49 9.12
CA LEU A 45 -18.33 -2.47 10.02
C LEU A 45 -17.54 -3.77 10.03
N ASP A 46 -18.20 -4.92 9.86
CA ASP A 46 -17.56 -6.25 9.94
C ASP A 46 -16.48 -6.47 8.87
N TRP A 47 -16.63 -5.87 7.69
CA TRP A 47 -15.64 -5.98 6.60
C TRP A 47 -14.85 -4.69 6.36
N LEU A 48 -15.34 -3.55 6.85
CA LEU A 48 -14.57 -2.31 6.84
C LEU A 48 -13.43 -2.33 7.87
N LYS A 49 -13.61 -2.99 9.01
CA LYS A 49 -12.56 -3.19 10.03
C LYS A 49 -11.62 -4.34 9.67
N PRO A 50 -10.33 -4.29 10.07
CA PRO A 50 -9.67 -3.19 10.78
C PRO A 50 -9.05 -2.14 9.84
N HIS A 51 -9.25 -2.25 8.54
CA HIS A 51 -8.38 -1.63 7.54
C HIS A 51 -8.83 -0.25 7.07
N PHE A 52 -10.14 -0.08 6.91
CA PHE A 52 -10.72 1.11 6.29
C PHE A 52 -11.28 2.08 7.33
N LEU A 53 -11.29 1.69 8.60
CA LEU A 53 -11.75 2.52 9.73
C LEU A 53 -10.67 2.61 10.81
N ASP A 54 -10.61 3.74 11.50
CA ASP A 54 -9.77 3.91 12.68
C ASP A 54 -10.33 3.17 13.92
N ALA A 55 -9.63 3.26 15.05
CA ALA A 55 -10.05 2.62 16.29
C ALA A 55 -11.40 3.13 16.83
N ASN A 56 -11.81 4.35 16.43
CA ASN A 56 -13.09 4.96 16.81
C ASN A 56 -14.21 4.65 15.80
N GLY A 57 -13.92 3.95 14.70
CA GLY A 57 -14.87 3.61 13.65
C GLY A 57 -15.04 4.71 12.58
N GLN A 58 -14.15 5.70 12.53
CA GLN A 58 -14.16 6.76 11.52
C GLN A 58 -13.43 6.30 10.25
N MET A 59 -13.84 6.80 9.07
CA MET A 59 -13.25 6.37 7.80
C MET A 59 -11.79 6.81 7.67
N LEU A 60 -10.97 5.97 7.05
CA LEU A 60 -9.60 6.28 6.68
C LEU A 60 -9.50 6.49 5.18
N VAL A 61 -8.82 7.56 4.76
CA VAL A 61 -8.63 7.94 3.36
C VAL A 61 -7.15 8.19 3.09
N ALA A 62 -6.62 7.67 1.99
CA ALA A 62 -5.19 7.79 1.65
C ALA A 62 -4.96 8.75 0.47
N TRP A 63 -3.78 9.38 0.43
CA TRP A 63 -3.27 10.11 -0.74
C TRP A 63 -2.01 9.42 -1.24
N GLN A 64 -2.11 8.89 -2.44
CA GLN A 64 -1.12 8.01 -3.03
C GLN A 64 -1.24 8.05 -4.55
N CYS A 65 -0.16 7.62 -5.20
CA CYS A 65 -0.07 7.52 -6.65
C CYS A 65 0.53 6.16 -6.99
N PHE A 66 0.61 5.86 -8.29
CA PHE A 66 1.08 4.57 -8.75
C PHE A 66 2.11 4.74 -9.85
N VAL A 67 3.24 4.03 -9.73
CA VAL A 67 4.15 3.82 -10.85
C VAL A 67 3.78 2.49 -11.51
N VAL A 68 3.40 2.56 -12.78
CA VAL A 68 3.07 1.40 -13.62
C VAL A 68 4.21 1.18 -14.61
N GLU A 69 4.94 0.09 -14.43
CA GLU A 69 6.07 -0.31 -15.28
C GLU A 69 5.65 -1.45 -16.20
N THR A 70 5.66 -1.18 -17.51
CA THR A 70 5.50 -2.18 -18.56
C THR A 70 6.89 -2.59 -19.08
N PRO A 71 7.02 -3.56 -20.01
CA PRO A 71 8.32 -3.89 -20.60
C PRO A 71 9.04 -2.72 -21.31
N ASP A 72 8.29 -1.68 -21.71
CA ASP A 72 8.78 -0.58 -22.55
C ASP A 72 8.51 0.83 -21.97
N ARG A 73 7.74 0.96 -20.88
CA ARG A 73 7.35 2.25 -20.30
C ARG A 73 7.36 2.24 -18.78
N ARG A 74 7.58 3.42 -18.21
CA ARG A 74 7.45 3.74 -16.79
C ARG A 74 6.52 4.93 -16.63
N ILE A 75 5.28 4.61 -16.27
CA ILE A 75 4.15 5.54 -16.24
C ILE A 75 3.86 5.91 -14.79
N MET A 76 3.87 7.21 -14.48
CA MET A 76 3.36 7.75 -13.23
C MET A 76 1.87 8.04 -13.37
N VAL A 77 1.02 7.29 -12.67
CA VAL A 77 -0.44 7.49 -12.63
C VAL A 77 -0.77 8.36 -11.43
N ASP A 78 -1.26 9.56 -11.73
CA ASP A 78 -1.45 10.67 -10.79
C ASP A 78 -0.17 11.03 -10.02
N THR A 79 -0.19 12.15 -9.30
CA THR A 79 1.01 12.73 -8.67
C THR A 79 0.73 13.34 -7.30
N CYS A 80 -0.35 12.95 -6.63
CA CYS A 80 -0.69 13.41 -5.28
C CYS A 80 -0.80 14.96 -5.15
N ILE A 81 -0.58 15.53 -3.97
CA ILE A 81 -0.86 16.94 -3.61
C ILE A 81 0.32 17.88 -3.86
N GLY A 82 1.55 17.44 -3.57
CA GLY A 82 2.74 18.26 -3.80
C GLY A 82 3.12 19.19 -2.64
N ASN A 83 4.42 19.41 -2.47
CA ASN A 83 4.95 20.35 -1.50
C ASN A 83 4.78 21.83 -1.93
N ASP A 84 4.97 22.74 -0.97
CA ASP A 84 5.09 24.21 -1.18
C ASP A 84 3.82 24.90 -1.71
N ARG A 85 2.68 24.20 -1.68
CA ARG A 85 1.42 24.65 -2.27
C ARG A 85 0.54 25.35 -1.26
N LYS A 86 -0.18 26.37 -1.72
CA LYS A 86 -1.27 26.97 -0.94
C LYS A 86 -2.58 26.28 -1.27
N ARG A 87 -3.19 25.63 -0.27
CA ARG A 87 -4.41 24.84 -0.42
C ARG A 87 -5.43 25.23 0.65
N TYR A 88 -6.70 24.99 0.35
CA TYR A 88 -7.79 25.36 1.24
C TYR A 88 -7.80 24.56 2.54
N PHE A 89 -7.50 23.27 2.47
CA PHE A 89 -7.41 22.40 3.64
C PHE A 89 -6.02 22.53 4.27
N ASP A 90 -5.98 22.86 5.56
CA ASP A 90 -4.72 23.07 6.31
C ASP A 90 -3.78 21.85 6.25
N ILE A 91 -4.34 20.63 6.26
CA ILE A 91 -3.56 19.39 6.16
C ILE A 91 -2.83 19.22 4.83
N PHE A 92 -3.25 19.95 3.80
CA PHE A 92 -2.69 19.93 2.44
C PHE A 92 -1.97 21.23 2.08
N ASN A 93 -1.89 22.17 3.01
CA ASN A 93 -1.33 23.50 2.81
C ASN A 93 0.12 23.54 3.31
N ASP A 94 1.02 24.06 2.47
CA ASP A 94 2.44 24.25 2.80
C ASP A 94 3.15 22.95 3.22
N MET A 95 2.82 21.85 2.54
CA MET A 95 3.42 20.54 2.82
C MET A 95 4.92 20.53 2.52
N HIS A 96 5.67 19.79 3.33
CA HIS A 96 7.09 19.50 3.17
C HIS A 96 7.38 18.04 3.54
N ASN A 97 6.93 17.11 2.70
CA ASN A 97 7.14 15.67 2.88
C ASN A 97 8.34 15.16 2.02
N PRO A 98 8.86 13.95 2.30
CA PRO A 98 9.99 13.36 1.57
C PRO A 98 9.55 12.58 0.31
N PHE A 99 8.45 12.98 -0.36
CA PHE A 99 7.84 12.18 -1.42
C PHE A 99 8.80 11.87 -2.58
N LEU A 100 9.61 12.84 -3.03
CA LEU A 100 10.56 12.60 -4.13
C LEU A 100 11.73 11.71 -3.71
N GLU A 101 12.16 11.79 -2.45
CA GLU A 101 13.14 10.88 -1.87
C GLU A 101 12.59 9.46 -1.77
N ASP A 102 11.33 9.31 -1.36
CA ASP A 102 10.63 8.03 -1.29
C ASP A 102 10.45 7.43 -2.70
N LEU A 103 10.06 8.23 -3.68
CA LEU A 103 9.95 7.81 -5.08
C LEU A 103 11.30 7.34 -5.64
N ARG A 104 12.40 8.07 -5.37
CA ARG A 104 13.76 7.63 -5.71
C ARG A 104 14.14 6.32 -5.04
N SER A 105 13.84 6.20 -3.75
CA SER A 105 14.12 5.00 -2.94
C SER A 105 13.33 3.78 -3.43
N ALA A 106 12.13 3.99 -3.99
CA ALA A 106 11.33 2.94 -4.61
C ALA A 106 11.86 2.44 -5.97
N GLY A 107 12.93 3.06 -6.51
CA GLY A 107 13.54 2.73 -7.80
C GLY A 107 13.12 3.63 -8.96
N TYR A 108 12.38 4.71 -8.67
CA TYR A 108 11.73 5.55 -9.67
C TYR A 108 12.19 7.02 -9.57
N PRO A 109 13.48 7.32 -9.79
CA PRO A 109 13.89 8.73 -9.84
C PRO A 109 13.04 9.51 -10.86
N PRO A 110 12.62 10.76 -10.59
CA PRO A 110 11.72 11.51 -11.49
C PRO A 110 12.18 11.56 -12.95
N GLU A 111 13.48 11.52 -13.20
CA GLU A 111 14.06 11.53 -14.54
C GLU A 111 13.87 10.19 -15.30
N SER A 112 13.49 9.12 -14.61
CA SER A 112 13.21 7.81 -15.21
C SER A 112 11.76 7.65 -15.67
N ILE A 113 10.85 8.52 -15.24
CA ILE A 113 9.46 8.50 -15.67
C ILE A 113 9.39 9.06 -17.09
N ASP A 114 8.83 8.29 -18.03
CA ASP A 114 8.64 8.72 -19.43
C ASP A 114 7.21 9.19 -19.74
N THR A 115 6.26 8.84 -18.88
CA THR A 115 4.85 9.21 -19.04
C THR A 115 4.27 9.57 -17.68
N VAL A 116 3.58 10.71 -17.59
CA VAL A 116 2.72 11.05 -16.45
C VAL A 116 1.29 11.02 -16.97
N LEU A 117 0.43 10.22 -16.35
CA LEU A 117 -0.96 10.00 -16.76
C LEU A 117 -1.90 10.40 -15.63
N CYS A 118 -2.72 11.42 -15.86
CA CYS A 118 -3.68 11.89 -14.86
C CYS A 118 -5.06 11.26 -15.10
N THR A 119 -5.64 10.63 -14.07
CA THR A 119 -7.01 10.11 -14.09
C THR A 119 -8.03 11.23 -14.25
N HIS A 120 -7.76 12.35 -13.59
CA HIS A 120 -8.47 13.62 -13.70
C HIS A 120 -7.57 14.74 -13.17
N LEU A 121 -8.04 15.99 -13.24
CA LEU A 121 -7.20 17.16 -12.95
C LEU A 121 -7.50 17.85 -11.62
N HIS A 122 -7.91 17.15 -10.56
CA HIS A 122 -7.96 17.74 -9.21
C HIS A 122 -6.56 17.87 -8.58
N TYR A 123 -6.42 18.82 -7.65
CA TYR A 123 -5.12 19.25 -7.12
C TYR A 123 -4.33 18.13 -6.43
N ASP A 124 -5.02 17.14 -5.88
CA ASP A 124 -4.45 15.98 -5.21
C ASP A 124 -4.13 14.81 -6.14
N HIS A 125 -4.26 15.03 -7.46
CA HIS A 125 -3.82 14.11 -8.52
C HIS A 125 -2.74 14.73 -9.42
N VAL A 126 -2.59 16.06 -9.38
CA VAL A 126 -1.67 16.82 -10.26
C VAL A 126 -0.62 17.60 -9.48
N GLY A 127 -0.58 17.42 -8.17
CA GLY A 127 0.28 18.14 -7.24
C GLY A 127 1.76 17.98 -7.52
N TRP A 128 2.29 16.77 -7.68
CA TRP A 128 3.69 16.59 -8.07
C TRP A 128 3.94 16.69 -9.56
N ASN A 129 2.97 17.11 -10.41
CA ASN A 129 3.28 17.41 -11.81
C ASN A 129 4.42 18.43 -11.91
N THR A 130 4.42 19.41 -11.01
CA THR A 130 5.47 20.42 -10.86
C THR A 130 6.02 20.44 -9.45
N ARG A 131 7.20 21.06 -9.29
CA ARG A 131 7.83 21.36 -8.00
C ARG A 131 8.37 22.78 -8.01
N LEU A 132 8.45 23.40 -6.84
CA LEU A 132 8.98 24.75 -6.69
C LEU A 132 10.51 24.71 -6.63
N VAL A 133 11.18 25.36 -7.57
CA VAL A 133 12.64 25.52 -7.58
C VAL A 133 12.95 26.98 -7.85
N ASP A 134 13.70 27.62 -6.95
CA ASP A 134 14.09 29.03 -7.03
C ASP A 134 12.90 29.98 -7.28
N GLY A 135 11.76 29.70 -6.65
CA GLY A 135 10.53 30.49 -6.77
C GLY A 135 9.74 30.28 -8.07
N LYS A 136 10.11 29.29 -8.88
CA LYS A 136 9.40 28.93 -10.11
C LYS A 136 8.90 27.49 -10.06
N TRP A 137 7.65 27.28 -10.47
CA TRP A 137 7.11 25.95 -10.71
C TRP A 137 7.72 25.38 -12.00
N ILE A 138 8.39 24.23 -11.88
CA ILE A 138 8.98 23.50 -13.01
C ILE A 138 8.46 22.07 -13.05
N PRO A 139 8.40 21.41 -14.22
CA PRO A 139 8.03 20.01 -14.32
C PRO A 139 8.88 19.12 -13.40
N THR A 140 8.24 18.28 -12.59
CA THR A 140 8.92 17.33 -11.69
C THR A 140 9.55 16.18 -12.47
N PHE A 141 8.90 15.74 -13.55
CA PHE A 141 9.28 14.61 -14.39
C PHE A 141 9.75 15.12 -15.76
N PRO A 142 11.00 15.59 -15.89
CA PRO A 142 11.43 16.40 -17.04
C PRO A 142 11.52 15.62 -18.36
N ASN A 143 11.61 14.29 -18.30
CA ASN A 143 11.67 13.42 -19.48
C ASN A 143 10.29 12.87 -19.88
N ALA A 144 9.24 13.19 -19.12
CA ALA A 144 7.92 12.63 -19.32
C ALA A 144 7.09 13.41 -20.34
N ARG A 145 6.25 12.70 -21.10
CA ARG A 145 5.03 13.28 -21.68
C ARG A 145 3.92 13.23 -20.64
N TYR A 146 3.22 14.35 -20.46
CA TYR A 146 2.11 14.48 -19.53
C TYR A 146 0.80 14.32 -20.29
N LEU A 147 0.10 13.23 -20.06
CA LEU A 147 -1.15 12.89 -20.72
C LEU A 147 -2.32 13.46 -19.91
N PHE A 148 -2.96 14.49 -20.45
CA PHE A 148 -4.15 15.11 -19.86
C PHE A 148 -5.38 14.78 -20.70
N GLY A 149 -6.46 14.34 -20.06
CA GLY A 149 -7.73 14.18 -20.75
C GLY A 149 -8.18 15.50 -21.37
N GLN A 150 -8.51 15.52 -22.67
CA GLN A 150 -8.91 16.75 -23.34
C GLN A 150 -10.15 17.38 -22.68
N VAL A 151 -11.14 16.55 -22.33
CA VAL A 151 -12.36 16.99 -21.63
C VAL A 151 -12.04 17.57 -20.25
N GLU A 152 -11.08 16.98 -19.53
CA GLU A 152 -10.63 17.50 -18.23
C GLU A 152 -9.94 18.86 -18.38
N TRP A 153 -9.06 18.99 -19.36
CA TRP A 153 -8.35 20.23 -19.64
C TRP A 153 -9.32 21.37 -19.99
N GLU A 154 -10.26 21.11 -20.89
CA GLU A 154 -11.29 22.08 -21.28
C GLU A 154 -12.18 22.48 -20.09
N TYR A 155 -12.54 21.52 -19.23
CA TYR A 155 -13.29 21.79 -18.01
C TYR A 155 -12.51 22.68 -17.02
N MET A 156 -11.25 22.34 -16.73
CA MET A 156 -10.38 23.13 -15.83
C MET A 156 -10.14 24.54 -16.36
N LEU A 157 -9.96 24.68 -17.68
CA LEU A 157 -9.81 25.99 -18.31
C LEU A 157 -11.10 26.81 -18.18
N GLY A 158 -12.27 26.21 -18.42
CA GLY A 158 -13.56 26.88 -18.25
C GLY A 158 -13.80 27.35 -16.81
N LEU A 159 -13.41 26.56 -15.81
CA LEU A 159 -13.46 26.98 -14.39
C LEU A 159 -12.55 28.19 -14.13
N ALA A 160 -11.31 28.15 -14.61
CA ALA A 160 -10.37 29.26 -14.46
C ALA A 160 -10.87 30.55 -15.16
N GLU A 161 -11.43 30.43 -16.37
CA GLU A 161 -11.98 31.55 -17.15
C GLU A 161 -13.23 32.16 -16.50
N SER A 162 -14.08 31.32 -15.89
CA SER A 162 -15.27 31.78 -15.15
C SER A 162 -14.93 32.38 -13.77
N GLY A 163 -13.68 32.28 -13.33
CA GLY A 163 -13.20 32.80 -12.06
C GLY A 163 -13.47 31.90 -10.85
N ASP A 164 -13.82 30.63 -11.07
CA ASP A 164 -13.98 29.63 -10.01
C ASP A 164 -12.62 29.10 -9.53
N TRP A 165 -11.87 29.99 -8.89
CA TRP A 165 -10.54 29.66 -8.34
C TRP A 165 -10.59 28.76 -7.11
N HIS A 166 -11.78 28.50 -6.55
CA HIS A 166 -11.94 27.48 -5.52
C HIS A 166 -11.63 26.10 -6.11
N HIS A 167 -12.14 25.81 -7.31
CA HIS A 167 -11.92 24.53 -7.99
C HIS A 167 -10.73 24.55 -8.96
N ALA A 168 -10.35 25.71 -9.50
CA ALA A 168 -9.24 25.85 -10.46
C ALA A 168 -7.94 26.44 -9.87
N GLY A 169 -7.86 26.61 -8.54
CA GLY A 169 -6.76 27.31 -7.88
C GLY A 169 -5.37 26.69 -8.09
N HIS A 170 -5.30 25.40 -8.42
CA HIS A 170 -4.07 24.66 -8.72
C HIS A 170 -3.65 24.72 -10.20
N VAL A 171 -4.50 25.23 -11.11
CA VAL A 171 -4.15 25.33 -12.54
C VAL A 171 -2.82 26.08 -12.77
N PRO A 172 -2.55 27.24 -12.13
CA PRO A 172 -1.31 27.98 -12.34
C PRO A 172 -0.06 27.31 -11.81
N ASP A 173 -0.19 26.51 -10.75
CA ASP A 173 0.97 25.90 -10.10
C ASP A 173 1.21 24.45 -10.55
N CYS A 174 0.18 23.67 -10.87
CA CYS A 174 0.29 22.25 -11.27
C CYS A 174 0.25 22.00 -12.78
N LEU A 175 -0.52 22.78 -13.56
CA LEU A 175 -0.86 22.42 -14.94
C LEU A 175 -0.22 23.34 -15.99
N LEU A 176 -0.39 24.66 -15.84
CA LEU A 176 0.14 25.63 -16.80
C LEU A 176 1.66 25.50 -17.03
N PRO A 177 2.51 25.26 -16.01
CA PRO A 177 3.95 25.09 -16.26
C PRO A 177 4.29 23.87 -17.13
N ILE A 178 3.45 22.83 -17.13
CA ILE A 178 3.61 21.65 -18.00
C ILE A 178 3.26 22.01 -19.45
N MET A 179 2.15 22.73 -19.64
CA MET A 179 1.72 23.24 -20.95
C MET A 179 2.77 24.18 -21.55
N GLU A 180 3.27 25.12 -20.77
CA GLU A 180 4.30 26.09 -21.18
C GLU A 180 5.63 25.43 -21.53
N ALA A 181 5.97 24.34 -20.84
CA ALA A 181 7.14 23.52 -21.16
C ALA A 181 6.97 22.69 -22.44
N GLY A 182 5.77 22.65 -23.03
CA GLY A 182 5.46 21.83 -24.21
C GLY A 182 5.46 20.33 -23.92
N LEU A 183 5.29 19.93 -22.66
CA LEU A 183 5.35 18.53 -22.21
C LEU A 183 3.99 17.82 -22.19
N ALA A 184 2.89 18.57 -22.29
CA ALA A 184 1.55 18.02 -22.26
C ALA A 184 1.08 17.52 -23.63
N ASP A 185 0.37 16.40 -23.63
CA ASP A 185 -0.44 15.87 -24.73
C ASP A 185 -1.90 15.76 -24.26
N LEU A 186 -2.82 16.32 -25.04
CA LEU A 186 -4.26 16.18 -24.79
C LEU A 186 -4.76 14.90 -25.45
N ILE A 187 -5.46 14.07 -24.69
CA ILE A 187 -5.89 12.74 -25.13
C ILE A 187 -7.38 12.48 -24.90
N ASP A 188 -7.96 11.59 -25.70
CA ASP A 188 -9.34 11.14 -25.57
C ASP A 188 -9.52 10.19 -24.38
N THR A 189 -10.76 10.02 -23.90
CA THR A 189 -11.08 9.24 -22.69
C THR A 189 -11.03 7.72 -22.86
N ASP A 190 -10.78 7.24 -24.08
CA ASP A 190 -10.57 5.84 -24.45
C ASP A 190 -9.17 5.57 -25.05
N PHE A 191 -8.25 6.52 -24.89
CA PHE A 191 -6.89 6.46 -25.44
C PHE A 191 -6.13 5.20 -25.00
N GLU A 192 -5.42 4.57 -25.93
CA GLU A 192 -4.50 3.47 -25.67
C GLU A 192 -3.08 4.03 -25.47
N VAL A 193 -2.57 3.95 -24.24
CA VAL A 193 -1.24 4.47 -23.88
C VAL A 193 -0.14 3.56 -24.41
N CYS A 194 -0.36 2.25 -24.28
CA CYS A 194 0.48 1.17 -24.82
C CYS A 194 -0.33 -0.14 -24.83
N PRO A 195 0.18 -1.25 -25.40
CA PRO A 195 -0.60 -2.49 -25.55
C PRO A 195 -1.23 -3.03 -24.26
N GLN A 196 -0.61 -2.78 -23.11
CA GLN A 196 -1.11 -3.24 -21.80
C GLN A 196 -2.00 -2.22 -21.10
N ILE A 197 -1.97 -0.94 -21.49
CA ILE A 197 -2.53 0.18 -20.73
C ILE A 197 -3.46 1.01 -21.62
N ARG A 198 -4.74 1.07 -21.26
CA ARG A 198 -5.75 1.90 -21.93
C ARG A 198 -6.64 2.63 -20.92
N LEU A 199 -7.23 3.73 -21.36
CA LEU A 199 -8.17 4.48 -20.55
C LEU A 199 -9.57 3.86 -20.61
N LEU A 200 -10.28 3.95 -19.50
CA LEU A 200 -11.71 3.70 -19.40
C LEU A 200 -12.39 5.01 -19.01
N SER A 201 -13.22 5.54 -19.90
CA SER A 201 -14.10 6.66 -19.54
C SER A 201 -14.99 6.28 -18.36
N THR A 202 -14.84 7.02 -17.27
CA THR A 202 -15.60 6.85 -16.02
C THR A 202 -16.04 8.21 -15.46
N PRO A 203 -16.87 8.96 -16.23
CA PRO A 203 -17.22 10.33 -15.90
C PRO A 203 -18.15 10.41 -14.69
N GLY A 204 -18.23 11.59 -14.08
CA GLY A 204 -19.17 11.90 -13.00
C GLY A 204 -18.50 12.64 -11.86
N HIS A 205 -17.39 12.09 -11.35
CA HIS A 205 -16.54 12.79 -10.39
C HIS A 205 -16.05 14.12 -10.99
N THR A 206 -15.44 14.03 -12.17
CA THR A 206 -15.23 15.13 -13.11
C THR A 206 -15.75 14.75 -14.51
N PRO A 207 -15.98 15.70 -15.42
CA PRO A 207 -16.57 15.43 -16.73
C PRO A 207 -15.75 14.49 -17.62
N GLY A 208 -14.42 14.55 -17.54
CA GLY A 208 -13.48 13.76 -18.33
C GLY A 208 -12.76 12.67 -17.54
N HIS A 209 -13.22 12.35 -16.32
CA HIS A 209 -12.60 11.36 -15.45
C HIS A 209 -12.40 10.01 -16.18
N VAL A 210 -11.22 9.42 -16.00
CA VAL A 210 -10.87 8.09 -16.50
C VAL A 210 -10.31 7.17 -15.41
N SER A 211 -10.58 5.88 -15.55
CA SER A 211 -9.89 4.82 -14.81
C SER A 211 -8.84 4.17 -15.73
N ILE A 212 -7.76 3.64 -15.16
CA ILE A 212 -6.66 3.06 -15.94
C ILE A 212 -6.83 1.54 -16.00
N HIS A 213 -7.12 1.00 -17.18
CA HIS A 213 -7.23 -0.43 -17.39
C HIS A 213 -5.90 -1.03 -17.80
N ILE A 214 -5.49 -2.05 -17.05
CA ILE A 214 -4.22 -2.74 -17.19
C ILE A 214 -4.53 -4.19 -17.53
N GLU A 215 -4.04 -4.68 -18.65
CA GLU A 215 -4.22 -6.07 -19.06
C GLU A 215 -2.92 -6.64 -19.62
N SER A 216 -2.50 -7.78 -19.09
CA SER A 216 -1.29 -8.48 -19.55
C SER A 216 -1.34 -9.95 -19.21
N GLN A 217 -0.98 -10.82 -20.15
CA GLN A 217 -1.00 -12.29 -19.99
C GLN A 217 -2.35 -12.83 -19.47
N GLY A 218 -3.46 -12.21 -19.88
CA GLY A 218 -4.82 -12.58 -19.44
C GLY A 218 -5.18 -12.15 -18.01
N GLN A 219 -4.30 -11.44 -17.31
CA GLN A 219 -4.57 -10.84 -15.99
C GLN A 219 -5.01 -9.39 -16.17
N VAL A 220 -5.92 -8.94 -15.31
CA VAL A 220 -6.51 -7.60 -15.38
C VAL A 220 -6.34 -6.88 -14.04
N ALA A 221 -5.97 -5.61 -14.09
CA ALA A 221 -6.11 -4.69 -12.98
C ALA A 221 -6.69 -3.35 -13.44
N VAL A 222 -7.30 -2.63 -12.51
CA VAL A 222 -7.83 -1.30 -12.78
C VAL A 222 -7.50 -0.35 -11.63
N ILE A 223 -6.79 0.73 -11.95
CA ILE A 223 -6.63 1.86 -11.03
C ILE A 223 -7.86 2.75 -11.19
N THR A 224 -8.60 2.94 -10.11
CA THR A 224 -9.97 3.46 -10.17
C THR A 224 -10.03 4.94 -10.53
N GLY A 225 -9.00 5.72 -10.19
CA GLY A 225 -9.21 7.15 -9.98
C GLY A 225 -10.24 7.36 -8.87
N ASP A 226 -11.07 8.38 -9.03
CA ASP A 226 -12.00 8.88 -8.01
C ASP A 226 -13.46 8.54 -8.31
N ILE A 227 -13.69 7.44 -9.03
CA ILE A 227 -15.03 6.84 -9.08
C ILE A 227 -15.53 6.50 -7.66
N MET A 228 -14.60 6.22 -6.74
CA MET A 228 -14.81 5.89 -5.33
C MET A 228 -13.63 6.38 -4.50
N HIS A 229 -13.91 7.06 -3.39
CA HIS A 229 -12.94 7.60 -2.44
C HIS A 229 -12.77 6.69 -1.22
N HIS A 230 -13.75 5.82 -0.95
CA HIS A 230 -13.71 4.84 0.15
C HIS A 230 -14.42 3.53 -0.26
N PRO A 231 -13.96 2.34 0.16
CA PRO A 231 -14.57 1.06 -0.23
C PRO A 231 -16.05 0.93 0.11
N VAL A 232 -16.54 1.65 1.14
CA VAL A 232 -17.97 1.64 1.49
C VAL A 232 -18.87 2.06 0.33
N GLN A 233 -18.38 2.87 -0.60
CA GLN A 233 -19.12 3.25 -1.81
C GLN A 233 -19.45 2.07 -2.72
N MET A 234 -18.82 0.90 -2.54
CA MET A 234 -19.23 -0.34 -3.22
C MET A 234 -20.54 -0.91 -2.65
N ALA A 235 -20.77 -0.75 -1.34
CA ALA A 235 -21.97 -1.23 -0.67
C ALA A 235 -23.15 -0.25 -0.82
N ILE A 236 -22.85 1.05 -1.00
CA ILE A 236 -23.83 2.12 -1.20
C ILE A 236 -23.58 2.91 -2.49
N PRO A 237 -23.53 2.26 -3.68
CA PRO A 237 -23.05 2.91 -4.90
C PRO A 237 -23.96 4.01 -5.43
N ASP A 238 -25.23 3.98 -5.04
CA ASP A 238 -26.25 4.98 -5.37
C ASP A 238 -26.16 6.24 -4.49
N LYS A 239 -25.35 6.23 -3.43
CA LYS A 239 -25.17 7.37 -2.55
C LYS A 239 -24.31 8.44 -3.25
N GLN A 240 -24.89 9.63 -3.38
CA GLN A 240 -24.23 10.78 -4.00
C GLN A 240 -23.11 11.31 -3.10
N CYS A 241 -21.90 11.44 -3.64
CA CYS A 241 -20.77 12.00 -2.90
C CYS A 241 -20.72 13.52 -3.06
N ALA A 242 -20.28 14.22 -2.03
CA ALA A 242 -20.09 15.68 -2.06
C ALA A 242 -19.07 16.12 -3.12
N PHE A 243 -18.09 15.28 -3.41
CA PHE A 243 -16.98 15.57 -4.32
C PHE A 243 -17.32 15.36 -5.79
N ASP A 244 -18.47 14.74 -6.10
CA ASP A 244 -18.86 14.47 -7.49
C ASP A 244 -19.45 15.73 -8.16
N HIS A 245 -18.90 16.10 -9.32
CA HIS A 245 -19.40 17.17 -10.18
C HIS A 245 -20.84 16.87 -10.66
N ASP A 246 -21.03 15.72 -11.32
CA ASP A 246 -22.34 15.18 -11.66
C ASP A 246 -22.62 13.94 -10.80
N LYS A 247 -23.33 14.19 -9.70
CA LYS A 247 -23.69 13.18 -8.70
C LYS A 247 -24.48 12.01 -9.29
N ALA A 248 -25.36 12.26 -10.25
CA ALA A 248 -26.18 11.20 -10.84
C ALA A 248 -25.34 10.35 -11.80
N GLN A 249 -24.52 10.99 -12.64
CA GLN A 249 -23.60 10.31 -13.52
C GLN A 249 -22.55 9.50 -12.73
N ALA A 250 -22.02 10.04 -11.64
CA ALA A 250 -21.06 9.34 -10.78
C ALA A 250 -21.64 8.04 -10.18
N CYS A 251 -22.87 8.07 -9.67
CA CYS A 251 -23.57 6.86 -9.20
C CYS A 251 -23.74 5.83 -10.34
N CYS A 252 -24.18 6.27 -11.53
CA CYS A 252 -24.32 5.40 -12.71
C CYS A 252 -22.99 4.77 -13.14
N THR A 253 -21.92 5.56 -13.18
CA THR A 253 -20.57 5.13 -13.51
C THR A 253 -20.06 4.11 -12.49
N ARG A 254 -20.22 4.39 -11.19
CA ARG A 254 -19.83 3.48 -10.10
C ARG A 254 -20.55 2.14 -10.21
N ARG A 255 -21.87 2.12 -10.44
CA ARG A 255 -22.62 0.88 -10.66
C ARG A 255 -22.14 0.11 -11.88
N THR A 256 -21.89 0.79 -12.98
CA THR A 256 -21.40 0.18 -14.23
C THR A 256 -20.03 -0.47 -14.00
N PHE A 257 -19.15 0.22 -13.27
CA PHE A 257 -17.85 -0.29 -12.88
C PHE A 257 -17.97 -1.55 -12.00
N LEU A 258 -18.76 -1.49 -10.92
CA LEU A 258 -18.93 -2.61 -10.00
C LEU A 258 -19.56 -3.82 -10.68
N THR A 259 -20.56 -3.61 -11.54
CA THR A 259 -21.19 -4.68 -12.32
C THR A 259 -20.20 -5.32 -13.31
N ARG A 260 -19.25 -4.55 -13.85
CA ARG A 260 -18.24 -5.06 -14.79
C ARG A 260 -17.22 -5.97 -14.10
N TYR A 261 -16.81 -5.65 -12.87
CA TYR A 261 -15.71 -6.32 -12.18
C TYR A 261 -16.14 -7.25 -11.03
N GLN A 262 -17.43 -7.28 -10.68
CA GLN A 262 -17.93 -8.18 -9.66
C GLN A 262 -17.57 -9.64 -9.96
N ASP A 263 -17.16 -10.36 -8.92
CA ASP A 263 -16.89 -11.80 -8.93
C ASP A 263 -15.88 -12.23 -10.02
N SER A 264 -15.02 -11.30 -10.46
CA SER A 264 -13.94 -11.52 -11.41
C SER A 264 -12.57 -11.51 -10.73
N ASP A 265 -11.56 -12.06 -11.39
CA ASP A 265 -10.16 -12.02 -10.92
C ASP A 265 -9.47 -10.67 -11.19
N ALA A 266 -10.23 -9.62 -11.56
CA ALA A 266 -9.66 -8.31 -11.81
C ALA A 266 -9.27 -7.61 -10.50
N LEU A 267 -8.00 -7.21 -10.39
CA LEU A 267 -7.50 -6.46 -9.25
C LEU A 267 -7.96 -5.00 -9.33
N VAL A 268 -8.81 -4.58 -8.39
CA VAL A 268 -9.27 -3.19 -8.27
C VAL A 268 -8.38 -2.44 -7.27
N ILE A 269 -7.79 -1.33 -7.72
CA ILE A 269 -6.84 -0.53 -6.95
C ILE A 269 -7.43 0.86 -6.73
N GLY A 270 -7.82 1.15 -5.50
CA GLY A 270 -8.48 2.42 -5.14
C GLY A 270 -7.49 3.56 -4.94
N SER A 271 -7.61 4.66 -5.69
CA SER A 271 -6.71 5.81 -5.55
C SER A 271 -6.68 6.37 -4.12
N HIS A 272 -7.82 6.40 -3.43
CA HIS A 272 -7.90 6.88 -2.05
C HIS A 272 -8.08 5.80 -0.99
N PHE A 273 -7.99 4.51 -1.38
CA PHE A 273 -8.22 3.43 -0.42
C PHE A 273 -6.97 3.24 0.46
N PRO A 274 -7.12 3.26 1.80
CA PRO A 274 -6.02 2.92 2.70
C PRO A 274 -5.66 1.44 2.55
N GLU A 275 -4.62 1.01 3.27
CA GLU A 275 -4.17 -0.39 3.20
C GLU A 275 -5.24 -1.36 3.76
N PRO A 276 -5.64 -2.41 3.01
CA PRO A 276 -5.17 -2.80 1.69
C PRO A 276 -5.79 -1.98 0.55
N THR A 277 -4.93 -1.32 -0.23
CA THR A 277 -5.34 -0.42 -1.32
C THR A 277 -5.94 -1.15 -2.52
N ALA A 278 -5.47 -2.37 -2.76
CA ALA A 278 -5.90 -3.21 -3.87
C ALA A 278 -6.65 -4.44 -3.37
N GLY A 279 -7.59 -4.95 -4.16
CA GLY A 279 -8.45 -6.06 -3.79
C GLY A 279 -9.43 -6.43 -4.88
N HIS A 280 -10.43 -7.22 -4.54
CA HIS A 280 -11.44 -7.71 -5.50
C HIS A 280 -12.83 -7.25 -5.09
N VAL A 281 -13.73 -7.17 -6.08
CA VAL A 281 -15.11 -6.76 -5.88
C VAL A 281 -15.98 -8.02 -5.90
N PHE A 282 -16.76 -8.23 -4.85
CA PHE A 282 -17.69 -9.35 -4.75
C PHE A 282 -19.12 -8.87 -4.71
N SER A 283 -20.03 -9.60 -5.35
CA SER A 283 -21.45 -9.39 -5.15
C SER A 283 -21.84 -9.75 -3.70
N ASP A 284 -22.63 -8.89 -3.06
CA ASP A 284 -23.14 -9.12 -1.70
C ASP A 284 -24.60 -8.72 -1.64
N GLN A 285 -25.49 -9.72 -1.72
CA GLN A 285 -26.93 -9.55 -1.79
C GLN A 285 -27.35 -8.64 -2.96
N SER A 286 -27.82 -7.42 -2.66
CA SER A 286 -28.23 -6.41 -3.64
C SER A 286 -27.17 -5.32 -3.88
N ALA A 287 -25.96 -5.49 -3.34
CA ALA A 287 -24.85 -4.54 -3.43
C ALA A 287 -23.53 -5.26 -3.70
N TRP A 288 -22.41 -4.62 -3.36
CA TRP A 288 -21.07 -5.16 -3.51
C TRP A 288 -20.25 -4.93 -2.25
N ARG A 289 -19.21 -5.74 -2.07
CA ARG A 289 -18.20 -5.55 -1.02
C ARG A 289 -16.80 -5.62 -1.63
N PHE A 290 -15.88 -4.89 -1.02
CA PHE A 290 -14.46 -4.97 -1.35
C PHE A 290 -13.79 -6.01 -0.45
N GLU A 291 -13.08 -6.95 -1.04
CA GLU A 291 -12.18 -7.83 -0.31
C GLU A 291 -10.75 -7.42 -0.62
N GLY A 292 -10.16 -6.70 0.33
CA GLY A 292 -8.81 -6.20 0.25
C GLY A 292 -7.79 -7.34 0.12
N GLN A 293 -6.92 -7.25 -0.88
CA GLN A 293 -5.81 -8.15 -1.04
C GLN A 293 -4.72 -7.76 -0.04
N VAL A 294 -4.71 -8.45 1.09
CA VAL A 294 -3.61 -8.40 2.07
C VAL A 294 -2.47 -9.27 1.53
N ASN A 295 -1.86 -8.84 0.42
CA ASN A 295 -0.71 -9.53 -0.16
C ASN A 295 0.57 -9.09 0.55
N ASP A 296 1.00 -9.95 1.45
CA ASP A 296 2.25 -9.83 2.19
C ASP A 296 3.45 -10.49 1.47
N SER A 297 3.27 -10.94 0.22
CA SER A 297 4.22 -11.81 -0.50
C SER A 297 4.69 -11.32 -1.88
N GLN A 298 4.48 -10.05 -2.24
CA GLN A 298 5.06 -9.48 -3.47
C GLN A 298 5.66 -8.08 -3.25
N ILE A 299 6.65 -7.98 -2.37
CA ILE A 299 7.67 -6.94 -2.53
C ILE A 299 8.68 -7.47 -3.55
N THR A 300 8.37 -7.36 -4.83
CA THR A 300 9.39 -7.53 -5.89
C THR A 300 10.11 -6.19 -6.06
N THR A 301 11.11 -5.90 -5.22
CA THR A 301 12.10 -4.85 -5.49
C THR A 301 12.99 -5.32 -6.63
N ARG A 302 12.72 -4.91 -7.88
CA ARG A 302 13.75 -4.96 -8.93
C ARG A 302 14.76 -3.86 -8.65
N GLY A 303 15.92 -4.22 -8.13
CA GLY A 303 17.04 -3.31 -7.86
C GLY A 303 17.88 -3.67 -6.64
N GLU A 304 17.34 -4.47 -5.73
CA GLU A 304 18.09 -5.11 -4.64
C GLU A 304 18.24 -6.60 -4.94
N PRO A 305 19.34 -7.25 -4.52
CA PRO A 305 19.43 -8.71 -4.58
C PRO A 305 18.20 -9.29 -3.88
N ASP A 306 17.59 -10.31 -4.49
CA ASP A 306 16.47 -11.08 -3.91
C ASP A 306 16.73 -11.26 -2.40
N VAL A 307 16.02 -10.47 -1.59
CA VAL A 307 16.34 -10.28 -0.16
C VAL A 307 15.98 -11.51 0.67
N THR A 308 15.44 -12.55 0.01
CA THR A 308 15.17 -13.88 0.56
C THR A 308 16.18 -14.93 0.08
N LYS A 309 17.09 -14.57 -0.84
CA LYS A 309 18.15 -15.44 -1.33
C LYS A 309 19.44 -15.14 -0.59
N ALA A 310 19.92 -16.11 0.17
CA ALA A 310 21.15 -16.00 0.92
C ALA A 310 22.33 -15.57 0.02
N ALA A 311 23.00 -14.48 0.39
CA ALA A 311 24.22 -14.01 -0.25
C ALA A 311 25.45 -14.85 0.17
N ASN A 312 25.36 -15.57 1.30
CA ASN A 312 26.42 -16.42 1.82
C ASN A 312 25.89 -17.53 2.74
N ALA A 313 26.79 -18.41 3.20
CA ALA A 313 26.43 -19.55 4.03
C ALA A 313 25.83 -19.17 5.40
N ASN A 314 26.17 -17.99 5.94
CA ASN A 314 25.63 -17.52 7.22
C ASN A 314 24.16 -17.11 7.07
N GLU A 315 23.82 -16.40 6.00
CA GLU A 315 22.42 -16.08 5.68
C GLU A 315 21.61 -17.34 5.37
N GLN A 316 22.19 -18.29 4.62
CA GLN A 316 21.51 -19.56 4.32
C GLN A 316 21.21 -20.36 5.60
N LEU A 317 22.16 -20.40 6.55
CA LEU A 317 21.95 -21.05 7.84
C LEU A 317 20.75 -20.46 8.59
N VAL A 318 20.58 -19.13 8.56
CA VAL A 318 19.45 -18.44 9.22
C VAL A 318 18.13 -18.70 8.49
N LEU A 319 18.12 -18.71 7.15
CA LEU A 319 16.94 -19.07 6.37
C LEU A 319 16.49 -20.52 6.64
N ASP A 320 17.44 -21.46 6.69
CA ASP A 320 17.17 -22.87 6.99
C ASP A 320 16.66 -23.04 8.43
N PHE A 321 17.18 -22.24 9.35
CA PHE A 321 16.72 -22.17 10.73
C PHE A 321 15.25 -21.73 10.83
N PHE A 322 14.85 -20.61 10.18
CA PHE A 322 13.45 -20.16 10.20
C PHE A 322 12.50 -21.10 9.45
N THR A 323 12.97 -21.70 8.35
CA THR A 323 12.24 -22.74 7.64
C THR A 323 11.95 -23.91 8.58
N THR A 324 12.96 -24.36 9.32
CA THR A 324 12.80 -25.44 10.31
C THR A 324 11.91 -25.01 11.47
N LEU A 325 12.06 -23.80 11.98
CA LEU A 325 11.22 -23.25 13.05
C LEU A 325 9.74 -23.25 12.65
N SER A 326 9.42 -22.93 11.40
CA SER A 326 8.05 -22.94 10.85
C SER A 326 7.44 -24.33 10.70
N THR A 327 8.23 -25.40 10.75
CA THR A 327 7.73 -26.78 10.76
C THR A 327 7.34 -27.27 12.15
N GLY A 328 7.90 -26.66 13.19
CA GLY A 328 7.79 -27.14 14.57
C GLY A 328 8.65 -28.36 14.91
N ASP A 329 9.55 -28.78 14.03
CA ASP A 329 10.52 -29.84 14.30
C ASP A 329 11.64 -29.34 15.23
N LEU A 330 11.38 -29.39 16.54
CA LEU A 330 12.32 -28.93 17.57
C LEU A 330 13.60 -29.79 17.64
N VAL A 331 13.52 -31.06 17.23
CA VAL A 331 14.70 -31.95 17.18
C VAL A 331 15.65 -31.47 16.09
N LYS A 332 15.11 -31.20 14.89
CA LYS A 332 15.89 -30.64 13.78
C LYS A 332 16.36 -29.23 14.10
N LEU A 333 15.56 -28.40 14.76
CA LEU A 333 15.97 -27.06 15.18
C LEU A 333 17.18 -27.12 16.14
N GLY A 334 17.20 -28.12 17.02
CA GLY A 334 18.33 -28.40 17.91
C GLY A 334 19.66 -28.67 17.19
N THR A 335 19.65 -28.98 15.89
CA THR A 335 20.88 -29.19 15.10
C THR A 335 21.58 -27.90 14.68
N PHE A 336 20.89 -26.76 14.74
CA PHE A 336 21.42 -25.43 14.41
C PHE A 336 22.13 -24.75 15.59
N ILE A 337 21.93 -25.27 16.81
CA ILE A 337 22.41 -24.70 18.06
C ILE A 337 23.40 -25.64 18.77
N ASP A 338 24.36 -25.06 19.48
CA ASP A 338 25.33 -25.76 20.31
C ASP A 338 24.95 -25.67 21.81
N ALA A 339 25.65 -26.43 22.64
CA ALA A 339 25.46 -26.42 24.09
C ALA A 339 25.69 -25.03 24.73
N ASP A 340 26.49 -24.17 24.09
CA ASP A 340 26.82 -22.81 24.53
C ASP A 340 26.01 -21.73 23.79
N THR A 341 25.11 -22.10 22.87
CA THR A 341 24.30 -21.12 22.15
C THR A 341 23.33 -20.42 23.08
N THR A 342 23.22 -19.10 22.97
CA THR A 342 22.25 -18.31 23.75
C THR A 342 21.13 -17.77 22.87
N TRP A 343 19.89 -17.82 23.34
CA TRP A 343 18.76 -17.07 22.76
C TRP A 343 18.19 -16.14 23.81
N THR A 344 18.15 -14.84 23.51
CA THR A 344 17.60 -13.81 24.40
C THR A 344 16.48 -13.04 23.69
N PRO A 345 15.21 -13.28 24.05
CA PRO A 345 14.14 -12.34 23.75
C PRO A 345 14.39 -11.04 24.53
N MET A 346 14.48 -9.93 23.80
CA MET A 346 14.83 -8.60 24.33
C MET A 346 13.59 -7.90 24.89
N ILE A 347 12.90 -8.61 25.77
CA ILE A 347 11.61 -8.25 26.35
C ILE A 347 11.56 -8.77 27.80
N GLU A 348 10.90 -8.01 28.67
CA GLU A 348 10.73 -8.36 30.09
C GLU A 348 9.27 -8.76 30.37
N ASN A 349 9.06 -9.55 31.43
CA ASN A 349 7.74 -9.88 31.97
C ASN A 349 6.78 -10.61 31.01
N VAL A 350 7.30 -11.29 29.99
CA VAL A 350 6.52 -12.19 29.12
C VAL A 350 7.03 -13.63 29.25
N PRO A 351 6.21 -14.66 28.94
CA PRO A 351 6.71 -16.03 28.84
C PRO A 351 7.80 -16.15 27.78
N GLY A 352 8.88 -16.82 28.18
CA GLY A 352 10.09 -16.92 27.36
C GLY A 352 11.05 -15.74 27.49
N ALA A 353 10.74 -14.70 28.27
CA ALA A 353 11.71 -13.67 28.62
C ALA A 353 12.94 -14.26 29.33
N GLY A 354 14.09 -13.60 29.18
CA GLY A 354 15.36 -14.04 29.73
C GLY A 354 16.25 -14.76 28.70
N THR A 355 17.45 -15.14 29.12
CA THR A 355 18.41 -15.81 28.22
C THR A 355 18.34 -17.32 28.40
N HIS A 356 18.05 -18.02 27.31
CA HIS A 356 18.01 -19.48 27.23
C HIS A 356 19.31 -20.01 26.62
N THR A 357 19.82 -21.13 27.11
CA THR A 357 21.11 -21.66 26.66
C THR A 357 21.03 -23.13 26.27
N GLY A 358 21.65 -23.48 25.14
CA GLY A 358 21.77 -24.85 24.67
C GLY A 358 20.41 -25.54 24.51
N LYS A 359 20.28 -26.76 25.04
CA LYS A 359 19.06 -27.57 24.89
C LYS A 359 17.81 -26.93 25.48
N ALA A 360 17.95 -26.09 26.51
CA ALA A 360 16.83 -25.38 27.12
C ALA A 360 16.09 -24.47 26.12
N ILE A 361 16.78 -23.99 25.07
CA ILE A 361 16.16 -23.21 23.99
C ILE A 361 15.00 -24.00 23.36
N CYS A 362 15.20 -25.27 23.00
CA CYS A 362 14.16 -26.08 22.37
C CYS A 362 13.16 -26.62 23.39
N GLU A 363 13.65 -27.12 24.53
CA GLU A 363 12.85 -27.90 25.48
C GLU A 363 12.04 -27.02 26.46
N GLU A 364 12.65 -25.94 26.95
CA GLU A 364 12.09 -25.13 28.04
C GLU A 364 11.56 -23.78 27.56
N PHE A 365 12.02 -23.29 26.42
CA PHE A 365 11.58 -22.03 25.83
C PHE A 365 10.63 -22.22 24.65
N LEU A 366 11.09 -22.85 23.56
CA LEU A 366 10.29 -22.94 22.35
C LEU A 366 9.11 -23.91 22.47
N ALA A 367 9.28 -25.07 23.10
CA ALA A 367 8.18 -26.04 23.23
C ALA A 367 6.94 -25.45 23.95
N PRO A 368 7.08 -24.74 25.09
CA PRO A 368 5.93 -24.06 25.71
C PRO A 368 5.29 -22.99 24.82
N VAL A 369 6.09 -22.13 24.18
CA VAL A 369 5.56 -21.06 23.31
C VAL A 369 4.79 -21.66 22.13
N ARG A 370 5.32 -22.72 21.50
CA ARG A 370 4.62 -23.44 20.42
C ARG A 370 3.34 -24.12 20.89
N GLY A 371 3.28 -24.57 22.14
CA GLY A 371 2.09 -25.17 22.73
C GLY A 371 0.86 -24.25 22.72
N LEU A 372 1.06 -22.93 22.62
CA LEU A 372 -0.02 -21.93 22.52
C LEU A 372 -0.74 -21.95 21.16
N PHE A 373 -0.09 -22.48 20.11
CA PHE A 373 -0.57 -22.47 18.74
C PHE A 373 -1.22 -23.81 18.34
N VAL A 374 -2.08 -23.78 17.33
CA VAL A 374 -2.60 -24.99 16.69
C VAL A 374 -1.47 -25.76 16.00
N ASP A 375 -1.67 -27.05 15.74
CA ASP A 375 -0.64 -27.89 15.12
C ASP A 375 -0.24 -27.34 13.75
N GLY A 376 1.06 -27.16 13.55
CA GLY A 376 1.63 -26.55 12.35
C GLY A 376 1.94 -25.05 12.46
N ASP A 377 1.37 -24.35 13.44
CA ASP A 377 1.62 -22.92 13.68
C ASP A 377 2.58 -22.69 14.86
N PRO A 378 3.21 -21.49 14.96
CA PRO A 378 3.19 -20.40 13.97
C PRO A 378 4.12 -20.67 12.78
N LYS A 379 3.86 -19.98 11.67
CA LYS A 379 4.76 -19.81 10.52
C LYS A 379 5.57 -18.52 10.70
N VAL A 380 6.84 -18.59 10.33
CA VAL A 380 7.75 -17.45 10.34
C VAL A 380 8.21 -17.18 8.92
N HIS A 381 7.92 -15.99 8.44
CA HIS A 381 8.31 -15.51 7.12
C HIS A 381 9.47 -14.53 7.26
N VAL A 382 10.57 -14.76 6.55
CA VAL A 382 11.71 -13.84 6.54
C VAL A 382 11.44 -12.77 5.49
N ASP A 383 11.31 -11.52 5.94
CA ASP A 383 10.99 -10.36 5.09
C ASP A 383 12.27 -9.76 4.49
N SER A 384 13.36 -9.71 5.28
CA SER A 384 14.66 -9.20 4.85
C SER A 384 15.79 -9.87 5.62
N ILE A 385 16.96 -10.03 5.01
CA ILE A 385 18.17 -10.55 5.67
C ILE A 385 19.41 -9.82 5.17
N VAL A 386 20.32 -9.48 6.08
CA VAL A 386 21.62 -8.89 5.76
C VAL A 386 22.69 -9.45 6.68
N SER A 387 23.92 -9.49 6.21
CA SER A 387 25.05 -9.97 7.02
C SER A 387 26.30 -9.11 6.88
N SER A 388 27.12 -9.14 7.94
CA SER A 388 28.44 -8.52 7.96
C SER A 388 29.36 -9.35 8.86
N GLY A 389 30.29 -10.07 8.24
CA GLY A 389 31.19 -10.99 8.94
C GLY A 389 30.43 -12.13 9.63
N ASP A 390 30.58 -12.23 10.95
CA ASP A 390 29.97 -13.25 11.81
C ASP A 390 28.55 -12.88 12.29
N LYS A 391 27.99 -11.77 11.81
CA LYS A 391 26.66 -11.28 12.22
C LYS A 391 25.68 -11.34 11.08
N VAL A 392 24.46 -11.81 11.38
CA VAL A 392 23.32 -11.79 10.47
C VAL A 392 22.16 -11.10 11.17
N MET A 393 21.53 -10.15 10.49
CA MET A 393 20.32 -9.48 10.96
C MET A 393 19.19 -9.80 9.99
N CYS A 394 17.99 -10.00 10.50
CA CYS A 394 16.82 -10.19 9.64
C CYS A 394 15.55 -9.64 10.28
N GLU A 395 14.61 -9.25 9.43
CA GLU A 395 13.24 -8.94 9.80
C GLU A 395 12.36 -10.14 9.44
N THR A 396 11.42 -10.49 10.32
CA THR A 396 10.49 -11.59 10.07
C THR A 396 9.08 -11.27 10.53
N ARG A 397 8.10 -11.95 9.95
CA ARG A 397 6.71 -11.96 10.41
C ARG A 397 6.31 -13.33 10.93
N GLY A 398 5.82 -13.38 12.17
CA GLY A 398 5.23 -14.57 12.77
C GLY A 398 3.72 -14.55 12.60
N VAL A 399 3.17 -15.51 11.85
CA VAL A 399 1.72 -15.64 11.59
C VAL A 399 1.24 -17.01 12.04
N GLY A 400 0.08 -17.08 12.69
CA GLY A 400 -0.52 -18.36 13.03
C GLY A 400 -1.82 -18.23 13.79
N LYS A 401 -2.42 -19.37 14.13
CA LYS A 401 -3.64 -19.44 14.93
C LYS A 401 -3.34 -20.01 16.31
N LEU A 402 -3.84 -19.32 17.34
CA LEU A 402 -3.75 -19.76 18.72
C LEU A 402 -4.82 -20.81 19.02
N ARG A 403 -4.55 -21.71 19.98
CA ARG A 403 -5.53 -22.73 20.41
C ARG A 403 -6.79 -22.14 21.02
N ASN A 404 -6.73 -20.91 21.51
CA ASN A 404 -7.89 -20.15 21.98
C ASN A 404 -8.74 -19.54 20.84
N GLY A 405 -8.37 -19.78 19.58
CA GLY A 405 -9.11 -19.35 18.40
C GLY A 405 -8.69 -18.00 17.82
N ARG A 406 -7.88 -17.21 18.55
CA ARG A 406 -7.37 -15.92 18.06
C ARG A 406 -6.29 -16.09 16.99
N SER A 407 -6.24 -15.14 16.07
CA SER A 407 -5.14 -15.01 15.11
C SER A 407 -3.95 -14.31 15.75
N TYR A 408 -2.75 -14.72 15.37
CA TYR A 408 -1.49 -14.13 15.77
C TYR A 408 -0.78 -13.59 14.51
N ASN A 409 -0.38 -12.33 14.55
CA ASN A 409 0.43 -11.71 13.51
C ASN A 409 1.36 -10.66 14.14
N ASN A 410 2.65 -10.96 14.23
CA ASN A 410 3.63 -10.06 14.84
C ASN A 410 4.89 -9.89 13.99
N LEU A 411 5.50 -8.71 14.09
CA LEU A 411 6.76 -8.38 13.43
C LEU A 411 7.92 -8.54 14.41
N TYR A 412 9.02 -9.03 13.88
CA TYR A 412 10.23 -9.30 14.64
C TYR A 412 11.46 -8.77 13.92
N ALA A 413 12.45 -8.38 14.70
CA ALA A 413 13.81 -8.17 14.23
C ALA A 413 14.75 -9.10 15.01
N TRP A 414 15.75 -9.65 14.34
CA TRP A 414 16.66 -10.64 14.91
C TRP A 414 18.11 -10.26 14.69
N ALA A 415 18.95 -10.59 15.66
CA ALA A 415 20.39 -10.50 15.55
C ALA A 415 21.03 -11.85 15.88
N PHE A 416 21.62 -12.47 14.87
CA PHE A 416 22.36 -13.73 14.97
C PHE A 416 23.86 -13.47 15.02
N LEU A 417 24.56 -14.23 15.85
CA LEU A 417 26.02 -14.40 15.83
C LEU A 417 26.32 -15.82 15.36
N ILE A 418 27.12 -15.97 14.31
CA ILE A 418 27.44 -17.26 13.69
C ILE A 418 28.95 -17.48 13.73
N ARG A 419 29.39 -18.62 14.27
CA ARG A 419 30.80 -19.02 14.29
C ARG A 419 30.92 -20.47 13.87
N ASP A 420 31.92 -20.77 13.06
CA ASP A 420 32.22 -22.13 12.58
C ASP A 420 30.99 -22.84 11.96
N GLY A 421 30.15 -22.06 11.25
CA GLY A 421 28.94 -22.54 10.60
C GLY A 421 27.78 -22.89 11.55
N ARG A 422 27.81 -22.42 12.80
CA ARG A 422 26.74 -22.64 13.81
C ARG A 422 26.28 -21.35 14.46
N ILE A 423 25.02 -21.33 14.90
CA ILE A 423 24.43 -20.19 15.60
C ILE A 423 24.95 -20.18 17.05
N LYS A 424 25.63 -19.11 17.46
CA LYS A 424 26.16 -18.93 18.82
C LYS A 424 25.31 -18.01 19.68
N ALA A 425 24.68 -17.00 19.09
CA ALA A 425 23.74 -16.17 19.82
C ALA A 425 22.60 -15.71 18.94
N ILE A 426 21.41 -15.63 19.51
CA ILE A 426 20.19 -15.07 18.93
C ILE A 426 19.69 -14.00 19.88
N ARG A 427 19.48 -12.80 19.38
CA ARG A 427 18.71 -11.75 20.07
C ARG A 427 17.46 -11.47 19.27
N GLU A 428 16.33 -11.50 19.94
CA GLU A 428 15.01 -11.41 19.33
C GLU A 428 14.31 -10.16 19.83
N TYR A 429 13.86 -9.32 18.91
CA TYR A 429 13.11 -8.09 19.17
C TYR A 429 11.74 -8.20 18.52
N MET A 430 10.70 -7.72 19.18
CA MET A 430 9.30 -7.84 18.73
C MET A 430 8.42 -6.77 19.37
N ASP A 431 7.19 -6.59 18.88
CA ASP A 431 6.17 -5.83 19.62
C ASP A 431 5.77 -6.56 20.90
N SER A 432 6.27 -6.04 22.03
CA SER A 432 6.06 -6.61 23.36
C SER A 432 4.63 -6.45 23.87
N HIS A 433 3.97 -5.34 23.50
CA HIS A 433 2.59 -5.10 23.88
C HIS A 433 1.66 -6.06 23.14
N TYR A 434 1.91 -6.28 21.85
CA TYR A 434 1.15 -7.23 21.04
C TYR A 434 1.25 -8.66 21.60
N VAL A 435 2.45 -9.10 21.99
CA VAL A 435 2.66 -10.41 22.64
C VAL A 435 1.87 -10.51 23.94
N MET A 436 1.93 -9.50 24.80
CA MET A 436 1.19 -9.51 26.06
C MET A 436 -0.32 -9.63 25.83
N VAL A 437 -0.90 -8.80 24.98
CA VAL A 437 -2.35 -8.79 24.75
C VAL A 437 -2.81 -10.08 24.07
N ASN A 438 -2.09 -10.56 23.06
CA ASN A 438 -2.59 -11.64 22.20
C ASN A 438 -2.16 -13.03 22.66
N LEU A 439 -0.97 -13.19 23.25
CA LEU A 439 -0.51 -14.48 23.77
C LEU A 439 -0.92 -14.70 25.23
N MET A 440 -1.08 -13.65 26.05
CA MET A 440 -1.29 -13.80 27.50
C MET A 440 -2.70 -13.53 28.00
N ASP A 441 -3.49 -12.70 27.31
CA ASP A 441 -4.80 -12.32 27.85
C ASP A 441 -5.85 -13.40 27.58
N GLY A 442 -5.90 -14.34 28.53
CA GLY A 442 -6.90 -15.38 28.75
C GLY A 442 -6.93 -15.80 30.24
N GLN A 443 -6.28 -15.03 31.12
CA GLN A 443 -6.40 -15.11 32.57
C GLN A 443 -6.75 -13.72 33.12
N SER A 444 -8.03 -13.38 33.02
CA SER A 444 -8.70 -12.43 33.89
C SER A 444 -9.99 -13.05 34.37
#